data_AF-A0A7W5DJX9-F1
#
_entry.id   AF-A0A7W5DJX9-F1
#
_cell.length_a   1.000
_cell.length_b   1.000
_cell.length_c   1.000
_cell.angle_alpha   90.00
_cell.angle_beta   90.00
_cell.angle_gamma   90.00
#
_symmetry.space_group_name_H-M   'P 1'
#
loop_
_entity.id
_entity.type
_entity.pdbx_description
1 polymer ?
#
loop_
_entity_poly.entity_id
_entity_poly.type
_entity_poly.pdbx_seq_one_letter_code
_entity_poly.pdbx_strand_id
1 'polypeptide(L)'
;MHRYRGFALSFLPHFPCISRLMKAFGIDCEQRLEHLVAMAEGLGLAGKLSTPAVPHDLEAQQRRQHFFVADNDVAQLTLGQALAASYGDWQFYQLMLDSCGTPDLHVLLHDVIEQKINACRVLEEVWDTWEETLICQHFGDASACPNASCLSDRLA
;
A
#
# COMPACT_ATOMS: atom_id res chain seq x y z
N MET A 1 -6.80 6.29 0.99
CA MET A 1 -6.02 6.17 -0.27
C MET A 1 -4.80 7.08 -0.32
N HIS A 2 -4.86 8.32 0.18
CA HIS A 2 -3.70 9.23 0.23
C HIS A 2 -2.50 8.78 1.10
N ARG A 3 -2.64 7.68 1.85
CA ARG A 3 -1.59 7.19 2.77
C ARG A 3 -0.37 6.65 2.03
N TYR A 4 -0.56 5.92 0.92
CA TYR A 4 0.57 5.46 0.10
C TYR A 4 1.31 6.62 -0.57
N ARG A 5 0.62 7.72 -0.90
CA ARG A 5 1.29 8.95 -1.36
C ARG A 5 2.19 9.55 -0.27
N GLY A 6 1.74 9.55 0.99
CA GLY A 6 2.55 9.93 2.14
C GLY A 6 3.83 9.10 2.22
N PHE A 7 3.71 7.76 2.25
CA PHE A 7 4.85 6.86 2.26
C PHE A 7 5.77 7.03 1.05
N ALA A 8 5.22 7.23 -0.15
CA ALA A 8 6.01 7.46 -1.36
C ALA A 8 6.92 8.69 -1.21
N LEU A 9 6.42 9.76 -0.60
CA LEU A 9 7.21 10.96 -0.31
C LEU A 9 8.27 10.70 0.78
N SER A 10 7.94 9.94 1.82
CA SER A 10 8.87 9.61 2.91
C SER A 10 10.11 8.86 2.39
N PHE A 11 9.93 7.90 1.47
CA PHE A 11 11.01 7.08 0.92
C PHE A 11 11.80 7.75 -0.23
N LEU A 12 11.29 8.85 -0.81
CA LEU A 12 11.85 9.46 -2.01
C LEU A 12 13.36 9.78 -1.95
N PRO A 13 13.91 10.30 -0.83
CA PRO A 13 15.32 10.74 -0.83
C PRO A 13 16.35 9.61 -0.81
N HIS A 14 16.07 8.51 -0.12
CA HIS A 14 17.07 7.45 0.13
C HIS A 14 16.64 6.06 -0.40
N PHE A 15 15.35 5.85 -0.66
CA PHE A 15 14.80 4.54 -1.08
C PHE A 15 13.86 4.70 -2.29
N PRO A 16 14.38 5.15 -3.46
CA PRO A 16 13.56 5.50 -4.62
C PRO A 16 12.79 4.31 -5.22
N CYS A 17 13.27 3.08 -5.05
CA CYS A 17 12.53 1.88 -5.47
C CYS A 17 11.26 1.68 -4.65
N ILE A 18 11.34 1.82 -3.32
CA ILE A 18 10.19 1.71 -2.42
C ILE A 18 9.24 2.89 -2.64
N SER A 19 9.78 4.09 -2.84
CA SER A 19 8.98 5.27 -3.21
C SER A 19 8.13 5.03 -4.47
N ARG A 20 8.71 4.45 -5.53
CA ARG A 20 7.97 4.10 -6.76
C ARG A 20 6.89 3.06 -6.52
N LEU A 21 7.17 2.03 -5.72
CA LEU A 21 6.19 1.02 -5.36
C LEU A 21 5.00 1.62 -4.60
N MET A 22 5.27 2.44 -3.58
CA MET A 22 4.23 3.14 -2.83
C MET A 22 3.40 4.07 -3.73
N LYS A 23 4.05 4.75 -4.68
CA LYS A 23 3.34 5.56 -5.68
C LYS A 23 2.41 4.71 -6.55
N ALA A 24 2.89 3.55 -7.02
CA ALA A 24 2.08 2.62 -7.81
C ALA A 24 0.85 2.16 -7.02
N PHE A 25 1.01 1.75 -5.76
CA PHE A 25 -0.13 1.41 -4.90
C PHE A 25 -1.09 2.56 -4.69
N GLY A 26 -0.60 3.79 -4.57
CA GLY A 26 -1.45 4.98 -4.50
C GLY A 26 -2.35 5.14 -5.74
N ILE A 27 -1.76 4.99 -6.93
CA ILE A 27 -2.47 5.08 -8.21
C ILE A 27 -3.48 3.94 -8.36
N ASP A 28 -3.08 2.70 -8.10
CA ASP A 28 -3.97 1.54 -8.18
C ASP A 28 -5.18 1.70 -7.25
N CYS A 29 -4.94 2.21 -6.04
CA CYS A 29 -6.01 2.52 -5.11
C CYS A 29 -7.00 3.54 -5.70
N GLU A 30 -6.50 4.65 -6.25
CA GLU A 30 -7.33 5.71 -6.83
C GLU A 30 -8.18 5.19 -8.00
N GLN A 31 -7.57 4.44 -8.93
CA GLN A 31 -8.28 3.81 -10.04
C GLN A 31 -9.37 2.85 -9.56
N ARG A 32 -9.11 2.07 -8.50
CA ARG A 32 -10.12 1.20 -7.89
C ARG A 32 -11.26 1.99 -7.29
N LEU A 33 -10.98 3.09 -6.59
CA LEU A 33 -12.03 3.94 -6.04
C LEU A 33 -12.91 4.51 -7.15
N GLU A 34 -12.32 4.98 -8.25
CA GLU A 34 -13.06 5.47 -9.42
C GLU A 34 -13.95 4.36 -10.01
N HIS A 35 -13.44 3.13 -10.15
CA HIS A 35 -14.22 2.00 -10.63
C HIS A 35 -15.38 1.64 -9.69
N LEU A 36 -15.14 1.63 -8.38
CA LEU A 36 -16.17 1.39 -7.36
C LEU A 36 -17.27 2.45 -7.40
N VAL A 37 -16.90 3.72 -7.55
CA VAL A 37 -17.85 4.82 -7.69
C VAL A 37 -18.68 4.64 -8.96
N ALA A 38 -18.06 4.37 -10.11
CA ALA A 38 -18.77 4.15 -11.37
C ALA A 38 -19.77 2.97 -11.30
N MET A 39 -19.38 1.87 -10.65
CA MET A 39 -20.30 0.75 -10.43
C MET A 39 -21.46 1.13 -9.51
N ALA A 40 -21.19 1.83 -8.41
CA ALA A 40 -22.23 2.28 -7.49
C ALA A 40 -23.18 3.29 -8.15
N GLU A 41 -22.69 4.13 -9.07
CA GLU A 41 -23.52 4.97 -9.93
C GLU A 41 -24.43 4.14 -10.84
N GLY A 42 -23.90 3.11 -11.50
CA GLY A 42 -24.68 2.18 -12.33
C GLY A 42 -25.77 1.44 -11.54
N LEU A 43 -25.56 1.20 -10.24
CA LEU A 43 -26.54 0.61 -9.33
C LEU A 43 -27.53 1.63 -8.73
N GLY A 44 -27.46 2.91 -9.13
CA GLY A 44 -28.33 3.97 -8.60
C GLY A 44 -28.01 4.39 -7.17
N LEU A 45 -26.84 4.04 -6.65
CA LEU A 45 -26.39 4.35 -5.29
C LEU A 45 -25.60 5.68 -5.20
N ALA A 46 -25.44 6.38 -6.32
CA ALA A 46 -24.67 7.64 -6.44
C ALA A 46 -25.01 8.68 -5.36
N GLY A 47 -26.29 8.86 -5.03
CA GLY A 47 -26.74 9.85 -4.04
C GLY A 47 -26.28 9.58 -2.60
N LYS A 48 -25.80 8.35 -2.31
CA LYS A 48 -25.24 7.97 -1.00
C LYS A 48 -23.73 8.13 -0.93
N LEU A 49 -23.07 8.30 -2.08
CA LEU A 49 -21.63 8.56 -2.18
C LEU A 49 -21.36 10.06 -1.98
N SER A 50 -21.72 10.60 -0.81
CA SER A 50 -21.21 11.92 -0.46
C SER A 50 -19.70 11.84 -0.40
N THR A 51 -18.99 12.66 -1.19
CA THR A 51 -17.53 12.74 -1.15
C THR A 51 -17.15 13.03 0.31
N PRO A 52 -16.53 12.10 1.04
CA PRO A 52 -16.16 12.39 2.39
C PRO A 52 -15.10 13.50 2.32
N ALA A 53 -15.42 14.67 2.87
CA ALA A 53 -14.40 15.64 3.20
C ALA A 53 -13.31 14.88 3.96
N VAL A 54 -12.06 14.95 3.47
CA VAL A 54 -10.94 14.23 4.10
C VAL A 54 -11.00 14.59 5.57
N PRO A 55 -11.22 13.61 6.48
CA PRO A 55 -11.32 13.93 7.90
C PRO A 55 -10.06 14.66 8.31
N HIS A 56 -10.19 15.75 9.07
CA HIS A 56 -9.08 16.61 9.46
C HIS A 56 -7.95 15.83 10.17
N ASP A 57 -8.30 14.70 10.78
CA ASP A 57 -7.37 13.72 11.39
C ASP A 57 -6.57 12.93 10.36
N LEU A 58 -7.15 12.59 9.20
CA LEU A 58 -6.46 11.92 8.10
C LEU A 58 -5.40 12.84 7.49
N GLU A 59 -5.69 14.14 7.39
CA GLU A 59 -4.72 15.16 6.98
C GLU A 59 -3.63 15.37 8.05
N ALA A 60 -3.96 15.29 9.33
CA ALA A 60 -2.99 15.35 10.42
C ALA A 60 -2.07 14.09 10.42
N GLN A 61 -2.61 12.92 10.13
CA GLN A 61 -1.84 11.68 9.97
C GLN A 61 -0.93 11.73 8.74
N GLN A 62 -1.43 12.24 7.62
CA GLN A 62 -0.59 12.50 6.44
C GLN A 62 0.53 13.47 6.79
N ARG A 63 0.24 14.58 7.49
CA ARG A 63 1.23 15.56 7.97
C ARG A 63 2.32 14.94 8.84
N ARG A 64 2.00 13.92 9.66
CA ARG A 64 2.97 13.16 10.46
C ARG A 64 3.81 12.16 9.64
N GLN A 65 3.40 11.82 8.42
CA GLN A 65 4.17 10.96 7.51
C GLN A 65 5.19 11.73 6.64
N HIS A 66 5.25 13.07 6.70
CA HIS A 66 6.25 13.86 5.97
C HIS A 66 7.63 13.91 6.64
N PHE A 67 8.01 12.89 7.40
CA PHE A 67 9.40 12.70 7.76
C PHE A 67 10.06 11.87 6.67
N PHE A 68 11.17 12.39 6.15
CA PHE A 68 11.98 11.63 5.21
C PHE A 68 12.65 10.48 5.94
N VAL A 69 12.58 9.31 5.33
CA VAL A 69 13.29 8.13 5.78
C VAL A 69 14.77 8.36 5.50
N ALA A 70 15.59 8.44 6.55
CA ALA A 70 17.00 8.85 6.46
C ALA A 70 17.98 7.67 6.50
N ASP A 71 17.60 6.56 7.12
CA ASP A 71 18.42 5.37 7.33
C ASP A 71 17.57 4.10 7.25
N ASN A 72 18.23 2.94 7.23
CA ASN A 72 17.58 1.63 7.05
C ASN A 72 16.63 1.27 8.21
N ASP A 73 16.92 1.67 9.45
CA ASP A 73 16.10 1.31 10.61
C ASP A 73 14.75 2.05 10.56
N VAL A 74 14.80 3.34 10.26
CA VAL A 74 13.60 4.16 10.01
C VAL A 74 12.84 3.65 8.79
N ALA A 75 13.56 3.15 7.79
CA ALA A 75 12.98 2.65 6.56
C ALA A 75 12.20 1.34 6.77
N GLN A 76 12.77 0.40 7.51
CA GLN A 76 12.06 -0.78 7.98
C GLN A 76 10.87 -0.40 8.84
N LEU A 77 11.02 0.46 9.86
CA LEU A 77 9.88 0.87 10.68
C LEU A 77 8.75 1.46 9.84
N THR A 78 9.08 2.32 8.86
CA THR A 78 8.11 2.95 7.97
C THR A 78 7.43 1.94 7.05
N LEU A 79 8.17 0.96 6.52
CA LEU A 79 7.59 -0.11 5.70
C LEU A 79 6.65 -0.99 6.55
N GLY A 80 6.98 -1.21 7.82
CA GLY A 80 6.19 -2.05 8.72
C GLY A 80 4.88 -1.36 9.08
N GLN A 81 4.91 -0.03 9.25
CA GLN A 81 3.72 0.80 9.36
C GLN A 81 2.85 0.74 8.09
N ALA A 82 3.46 0.75 6.90
CA ALA A 82 2.74 0.62 5.64
C ALA A 82 2.08 -0.76 5.51
N LEU A 83 2.77 -1.83 5.90
CA LEU A 83 2.26 -3.20 5.90
C LEU A 83 1.10 -3.36 6.90
N ALA A 84 1.29 -2.94 8.15
CA ALA A 84 0.25 -2.99 9.18
C ALA A 84 -1.01 -2.20 8.78
N ALA A 85 -0.83 -1.02 8.17
CA ALA A 85 -1.96 -0.25 7.64
C ALA A 85 -2.67 -0.99 6.50
N SER A 86 -1.93 -1.64 5.61
CA SER A 86 -2.48 -2.41 4.49
C SER A 86 -3.30 -3.61 4.98
N TYR A 87 -2.81 -4.31 6.00
CA TYR A 87 -3.51 -5.41 6.67
C TYR A 87 -4.77 -4.94 7.40
N GLY A 88 -4.71 -3.82 8.12
CA GLY A 88 -5.88 -3.25 8.79
C GLY A 88 -7.01 -2.91 7.81
N ASP A 89 -6.66 -2.33 6.67
CA ASP A 89 -7.62 -2.07 5.59
C ASP A 89 -8.20 -3.38 5.02
N TRP A 90 -7.37 -4.40 4.77
CA TRP A 90 -7.83 -5.70 4.28
C TRP A 90 -8.82 -6.37 5.25
N GLN A 91 -8.48 -6.41 6.54
CA GLN A 91 -9.33 -6.98 7.57
C GLN A 91 -10.68 -6.23 7.66
N PHE A 92 -10.65 -4.91 7.50
CA PHE A 92 -11.88 -4.11 7.44
C PHE A 92 -12.79 -4.52 6.28
N TYR A 93 -12.24 -4.71 5.08
CA TYR A 93 -13.03 -5.15 3.93
C TYR A 93 -13.54 -6.58 4.09
N GLN A 94 -12.76 -7.48 4.68
CA GLN A 94 -13.25 -8.83 5.00
C GLN A 94 -14.45 -8.79 5.96
N LEU A 95 -14.36 -8.02 7.04
CA LEU A 95 -15.48 -7.86 7.98
C LEU A 95 -16.72 -7.28 7.29
N MET A 96 -16.53 -6.40 6.30
CA MET A 96 -17.62 -5.85 5.50
C MET A 96 -18.23 -6.92 4.58
N LEU A 97 -17.42 -7.77 3.95
CA LEU A 97 -17.88 -8.87 3.12
C LEU A 97 -18.69 -9.88 3.96
N ASP A 98 -18.17 -10.28 5.12
CA ASP A 98 -18.80 -11.24 6.02
C ASP A 98 -20.18 -10.76 6.53
N SER A 99 -20.39 -9.45 6.58
CA SER A 99 -21.65 -8.81 6.97
C SER A 99 -22.53 -8.39 5.79
N CYS A 100 -22.09 -8.62 4.55
CA CYS A 100 -22.78 -8.18 3.36
C CYS A 100 -23.88 -9.16 2.93
N GLY A 101 -25.15 -8.75 3.07
CA GLY A 101 -26.31 -9.53 2.58
C GLY A 101 -26.67 -9.30 1.11
N THR A 102 -25.96 -8.42 0.40
CA THR A 102 -26.29 -8.03 -0.99
C THR A 102 -25.34 -8.71 -1.98
N PRO A 103 -25.82 -9.56 -2.91
CA PRO A 103 -24.96 -10.33 -3.82
C PRO A 103 -24.05 -9.46 -4.71
N ASP A 104 -24.57 -8.37 -5.27
CA ASP A 104 -23.79 -7.49 -6.15
C ASP A 104 -22.66 -6.78 -5.40
N LEU A 105 -22.92 -6.39 -4.14
CA LEU A 105 -21.90 -5.81 -3.27
C LEU A 105 -20.89 -6.86 -2.79
N HIS A 106 -21.32 -8.11 -2.63
CA HIS A 106 -20.44 -9.22 -2.24
C HIS A 106 -19.38 -9.49 -3.32
N VAL A 107 -19.75 -9.53 -4.60
CA VAL A 107 -18.78 -9.69 -5.71
C VAL A 107 -17.76 -8.56 -5.70
N LEU A 108 -18.23 -7.32 -5.59
CA LEU A 108 -17.40 -6.13 -5.56
C LEU A 108 -16.42 -6.13 -4.37
N LEU A 109 -16.88 -6.49 -3.18
CA LEU A 109 -16.05 -6.56 -1.98
C LEU A 109 -15.01 -7.68 -2.08
N HIS A 110 -15.38 -8.82 -2.68
CA HIS A 110 -14.45 -9.92 -2.92
C HIS A 110 -13.28 -9.48 -3.80
N ASP A 111 -13.55 -8.81 -4.92
CA ASP A 111 -12.50 -8.31 -5.82
C ASP A 111 -11.58 -7.31 -5.10
N VAL A 112 -12.14 -6.42 -4.27
CA VAL A 112 -11.36 -5.47 -3.47
C VAL A 112 -10.45 -6.20 -2.48
N ILE A 113 -10.95 -7.25 -1.82
CA ILE A 113 -10.18 -8.05 -0.85
C ILE A 113 -9.02 -8.77 -1.53
N GLU A 114 -9.26 -9.45 -2.66
CA GLU A 114 -8.20 -10.16 -3.40
C GLU A 114 -7.08 -9.20 -3.83
N GLN A 115 -7.46 -8.03 -4.35
CA GLN A 115 -6.48 -7.06 -4.78
C GLN A 115 -5.75 -6.39 -3.60
N LYS A 116 -6.37 -6.31 -2.42
CA LYS A 116 -5.74 -5.76 -1.22
C LYS A 116 -4.74 -6.74 -0.60
N ILE A 117 -5.06 -8.03 -0.56
CA ILE A 117 -4.13 -9.05 -0.07
C ILE A 117 -2.91 -9.18 -1.01
N ASN A 118 -3.10 -9.01 -2.32
CA ASN A 118 -1.97 -8.97 -3.26
C ASN A 118 -1.02 -7.79 -2.97
N ALA A 119 -1.56 -6.61 -2.63
CA ALA A 119 -0.72 -5.48 -2.22
C ALA A 119 0.04 -5.76 -0.91
N CYS A 120 -0.59 -6.45 0.06
CA CYS A 120 0.09 -6.91 1.27
C CYS A 120 1.25 -7.87 0.93
N ARG A 121 1.01 -8.87 0.07
CA ARG A 121 2.04 -9.83 -0.34
C ARG A 121 3.25 -9.16 -1.00
N VAL A 122 3.03 -8.20 -1.88
CA VAL A 122 4.14 -7.46 -2.50
C VAL A 122 4.91 -6.64 -1.47
N LEU A 123 4.24 -6.07 -0.46
CA LEU A 123 4.93 -5.39 0.65
C LEU A 123 5.72 -6.35 1.54
N GLU A 124 5.21 -7.57 1.77
CA GLU A 124 5.92 -8.63 2.49
C GLU A 124 7.14 -9.10 1.71
N GLU A 125 7.03 -9.32 0.40
CA GLU A 125 8.18 -9.70 -0.44
C GLU A 125 9.29 -8.64 -0.38
N VAL A 126 8.91 -7.35 -0.37
CA VAL A 126 9.86 -6.25 -0.20
C VAL A 126 10.46 -6.24 1.20
N TRP A 127 9.67 -6.56 2.23
CA TRP A 127 10.15 -6.71 3.61
C TRP A 127 11.19 -7.81 3.74
N ASP A 128 10.86 -9.00 3.27
CA ASP A 128 11.68 -10.21 3.37
C ASP A 128 12.99 -10.05 2.58
N THR A 129 12.91 -9.51 1.36
CA THR A 129 14.10 -9.22 0.54
C THR A 129 15.03 -8.20 1.22
N TRP A 130 14.47 -7.27 1.99
CA TRP A 130 15.25 -6.27 2.72
C TRP A 130 15.97 -6.88 3.92
N GLU A 131 15.31 -7.77 4.67
CA GLU A 131 15.95 -8.53 5.75
C GLU A 131 17.12 -9.37 5.23
N GLU A 132 16.95 -10.07 4.10
CA GLU A 132 18.03 -10.84 3.48
C GLU A 132 19.21 -9.95 3.07
N THR A 133 18.94 -8.79 2.47
CA THR A 133 19.98 -7.86 2.01
C THR A 133 20.75 -7.24 3.18
N LEU A 134 20.08 -6.90 4.28
CA LEU A 134 20.72 -6.36 5.48
C LEU A 134 21.55 -7.41 6.22
N ILE A 135 21.10 -8.66 6.27
CA ILE A 135 21.87 -9.78 6.82
C ILE A 135 23.16 -10.01 6.01
N CYS A 136 23.08 -9.98 4.68
CA CYS A 136 24.27 -10.08 3.81
C CYS A 136 25.25 -8.91 4.00
N GLN A 137 24.76 -7.69 4.21
CA GLN A 137 25.60 -6.51 4.47
C GLN A 137 26.25 -6.53 5.86
N HIS A 138 25.56 -7.09 6.87
CA HIS A 138 26.04 -7.13 8.25
C HIS A 138 27.06 -8.26 8.50
N PHE A 139 26.99 -9.36 7.75
CA PHE A 139 27.91 -10.51 7.88
C PHE A 139 29.12 -10.49 6.94
N GLY A 140 29.32 -9.43 6.15
CA GLY A 140 30.62 -9.13 5.54
C GLY A 140 31.03 -9.94 4.30
N ASP A 141 30.11 -10.61 3.60
CA ASP A 141 30.40 -11.22 2.29
C ASP A 141 29.92 -10.32 1.14
N ALA A 142 30.68 -9.26 0.88
CA ALA A 142 30.47 -8.36 -0.27
C ALA A 142 30.65 -9.04 -1.65
N SER A 143 31.04 -10.32 -1.69
CA SER A 143 31.16 -11.13 -2.91
C SER A 143 29.87 -11.86 -3.29
N ALA A 144 28.84 -11.84 -2.44
CA ALA A 144 27.60 -12.59 -2.62
C ALA A 144 26.35 -11.70 -2.78
N CYS A 145 26.50 -10.49 -3.34
CA CYS A 145 25.36 -9.64 -3.70
C CYS A 145 25.16 -9.61 -5.23
N PRO A 146 24.36 -10.51 -5.85
CA PRO A 146 24.08 -10.44 -7.28
C PRO A 146 23.05 -9.36 -7.65
N ASN A 147 22.31 -8.80 -6.68
CA ASN A 147 21.06 -8.07 -6.94
C ASN A 147 21.04 -6.61 -6.44
N ALA A 148 22.18 -5.91 -6.45
CA ALA A 148 22.16 -4.45 -6.33
C ALA A 148 21.60 -3.76 -7.60
N SER A 149 21.44 -4.52 -8.69
CA SER A 149 20.74 -4.13 -9.89
C SER A 149 19.45 -4.94 -10.02
N CYS A 150 18.34 -4.24 -10.25
CA CYS A 150 17.10 -4.78 -10.82
C CYS A 150 16.01 -5.33 -9.87
N LEU A 151 15.41 -4.43 -9.08
CA LEU A 151 13.95 -4.42 -8.89
C LEU A 151 13.20 -3.80 -10.11
N SER A 152 13.93 -3.45 -11.18
CA SER A 152 13.39 -2.92 -12.44
C SER A 152 12.89 -3.98 -13.43
N ASP A 153 13.27 -5.25 -13.27
CA ASP A 153 13.03 -6.29 -14.29
C ASP A 153 11.83 -7.21 -13.97
N ARG A 154 11.12 -6.99 -12.85
CA ARG A 154 9.99 -7.83 -12.43
C ARG A 154 8.60 -7.17 -12.56
N LEU A 155 8.52 -6.02 -13.22
CA LEU A 155 7.27 -5.30 -13.52
C LEU A 155 7.07 -5.08 -15.04
N ALA A 156 7.64 -5.96 -15.87
CA ALA A 156 7.38 -6.02 -17.30
C ALA A 156 6.41 -7.17 -17.64
#